data_AF-A0A7R9FQV7-F1
#
_entry.id   AF-A0A7R9FQV7-F1
#
_cell.length_a   1.000
_cell.length_b   1.000
_cell.length_c   1.000
_cell.angle_alpha   90.00
_cell.angle_beta   90.00
_cell.angle_gamma   90.00
#
_symmetry.space_group_name_H-M   'P 1'
#
loop_
_entity.id
_entity.type
_entity.pdbx_description
1 polymer ?
#
loop_
_entity_poly.entity_id
_entity_poly.type
_entity_poly.pdbx_seq_one_letter_code
_entity_poly.pdbx_strand_id
1 'polypeptide(L)'
;MANCSEEELHVDGKTVADIMAKYTERLKYLEHMKVIELLWNKKVIDHEEYVSIQKTENMDRRLFLQEKLPKKGDTAFQKFLECLNEINQKILAKEMRRDCMDNQEEDTRSAFKQLEKEKDLETRNKEMEKELALEKRQKVELESRIRKLEEEPKKLVHEETEREKRKLAKDLKENKEIEELRLELSNVRTMEMKAKDLEKQLEESRYEVEKLQLELRTLKKKAKDLEEQLKEEQNANRGIVRDKRTHFSNVLRYMANSKSYWIDILTADHGVTKKYFTVGYR
;
A
#
# COMPACT_ATOMS: atom_id res chain seq x y z
N MET A 1 94.27 5.67 36.57
CA MET A 1 93.72 7.00 36.26
C MET A 1 93.04 6.88 34.90
N ALA A 2 91.71 6.87 34.88
CA ALA A 2 90.94 6.70 33.65
C ALA A 2 91.04 7.99 32.82
N ASN A 3 91.54 7.89 31.60
CA ASN A 3 91.35 8.93 30.59
C ASN A 3 89.84 8.96 30.29
N CYS A 4 89.12 9.91 30.88
CA CYS A 4 87.78 10.27 30.41
C CYS A 4 87.95 10.72 28.96
N SER A 5 87.53 9.87 28.04
CA SER A 5 87.28 10.22 26.64
C SER A 5 86.43 11.48 26.59
N GLU A 6 86.74 12.36 25.64
CA GLU A 6 85.93 13.53 25.31
C GLU A 6 84.57 13.06 24.79
N GLU A 7 83.64 12.76 25.70
CA GLU A 7 82.23 12.59 25.34
C GLU A 7 81.73 13.94 24.81
N GLU A 8 81.33 13.94 23.54
CA GLU A 8 80.69 15.10 22.92
C GLU A 8 79.36 15.35 23.63
N LEU A 9 79.22 16.55 24.20
CA LEU A 9 77.98 16.96 24.84
C LEU A 9 76.98 17.30 23.75
N HIS A 10 75.86 16.58 23.72
CA HIS A 10 74.75 16.88 22.83
C HIS A 10 73.59 17.39 23.66
N VAL A 11 73.56 18.71 23.82
CA VAL A 11 72.63 19.40 24.73
C VAL A 11 71.89 20.47 23.98
N ASP A 12 70.58 20.53 24.18
CA ASP A 12 69.79 21.61 23.60
C ASP A 12 70.13 22.97 24.26
N GLY A 13 69.90 24.06 23.52
CA GLY A 13 70.22 25.41 24.01
C GLY A 13 69.46 25.80 25.29
N LYS A 14 68.36 25.12 25.60
CA LYS A 14 67.57 25.32 26.82
C LYS A 14 68.29 24.73 28.03
N THR A 15 68.79 23.50 27.92
CA THR A 15 69.59 22.86 28.98
C THR A 15 70.87 23.65 29.25
N VAL A 16 71.53 24.15 28.21
CA VAL A 16 72.70 25.04 28.37
C VAL A 16 72.33 26.32 29.12
N ALA A 17 71.19 26.95 28.80
CA ALA A 17 70.74 28.14 29.49
C ALA A 17 70.42 27.88 30.97
N ASP A 18 69.76 26.77 31.27
CA ASP A 18 69.42 26.37 32.65
C ASP A 18 70.67 26.07 33.49
N ILE A 19 71.70 25.46 32.88
CA ILE A 19 73.01 25.25 33.53
C ILE A 19 73.71 26.60 33.75
N MET A 20 73.78 27.47 32.74
CA MET A 20 74.40 28.79 32.90
C MET A 20 73.70 29.62 33.98
N ALA A 21 72.37 29.51 34.08
CA ALA A 21 71.58 30.12 35.15
C ALA A 21 71.95 29.54 36.51
N LYS A 22 72.04 28.21 36.67
CA LYS A 22 72.40 27.53 37.92
C LYS A 22 73.77 27.98 38.47
N TYR A 23 74.74 28.20 37.60
CA TYR A 23 76.10 28.60 38.00
C TYR A 23 76.33 30.12 38.03
N THR A 24 75.28 30.91 37.87
CA THR A 24 75.30 32.38 37.78
C THR A 24 76.13 33.07 38.85
N GLU A 25 76.03 32.63 40.12
CA GLU A 25 76.80 33.21 41.24
C GLU A 25 78.28 32.84 41.21
N ARG A 26 78.61 31.63 40.77
CA ARG A 26 80.01 31.18 40.65
C ARG A 26 80.72 31.86 39.49
N LEU A 27 79.99 32.14 38.41
CA LEU A 27 80.50 32.87 37.24
C LEU A 27 80.96 34.30 37.61
N LYS A 28 80.40 34.94 38.65
CA LYS A 28 80.82 36.30 39.08
C LYS A 28 82.30 36.43 39.40
N TYR A 29 82.92 35.35 39.86
CA TYR A 29 84.32 35.33 40.29
C TYR A 29 85.29 34.94 39.16
N LEU A 30 84.79 34.77 37.93
CA LEU A 30 85.62 34.45 36.78
C LEU A 30 86.45 35.66 36.32
N GLU A 31 87.62 35.37 35.78
CA GLU A 31 88.37 36.31 34.95
C GLU A 31 87.72 36.39 33.56
N HIS A 32 86.54 37.03 33.49
CA HIS A 32 85.67 37.06 32.32
C HIS A 32 86.41 37.42 31.03
N MET A 33 87.34 38.37 31.09
CA MET A 33 88.14 38.76 29.91
C MET A 33 89.04 37.65 29.40
N LYS A 34 89.68 36.87 30.27
CA LYS A 34 90.50 35.73 29.83
C LYS A 34 89.64 34.67 29.17
N VAL A 35 88.45 34.41 29.71
CA VAL A 35 87.49 33.49 29.08
C VAL A 35 87.05 33.99 27.70
N ILE A 36 86.73 35.27 27.58
CA ILE A 36 86.30 35.90 26.31
C ILE A 36 87.43 35.87 25.26
N GLU A 37 88.68 36.15 25.65
CA GLU A 37 89.86 36.04 24.78
C GLU A 37 90.07 34.60 24.27
N LEU A 38 89.90 33.61 25.14
CA LEU A 38 90.01 32.21 24.75
C LEU A 38 88.84 31.79 23.83
N LEU A 39 87.62 32.25 24.09
CA LEU A 39 86.45 32.00 23.25
C LEU A 39 86.60 32.62 21.85
N TRP A 40 87.19 33.81 21.77
CA TRP A 40 87.59 34.42 20.51
C TRP A 40 88.61 33.57 19.75
N ASN A 41 89.68 33.15 20.43
CA ASN A 41 90.72 32.31 19.83
C ASN A 41 90.15 30.99 19.29
N LYS A 42 89.12 30.45 19.96
CA LYS A 42 88.39 29.24 19.55
C LYS A 42 87.27 29.47 18.53
N LYS A 43 87.17 30.70 17.99
CA LYS A 43 86.18 31.13 17.00
C LYS A 43 84.73 30.89 17.44
N VAL A 44 84.45 31.02 18.73
CA VAL A 44 83.08 30.96 19.28
C VAL A 44 82.40 32.33 19.16
N ILE A 45 83.18 33.40 19.23
CA ILE A 45 82.75 34.80 19.19
C ILE A 45 83.31 35.43 17.93
N ASP A 46 82.51 36.22 17.22
CA ASP A 46 82.94 36.91 16.00
C ASP A 46 83.65 38.24 16.29
N HIS A 47 84.23 38.85 15.25
CA HIS A 47 85.00 40.10 15.35
C HIS A 47 84.24 41.22 16.05
N GLU A 48 82.99 41.40 15.67
CA GLU A 48 82.13 42.49 16.11
C GLU A 48 81.72 42.33 17.57
N GLU A 49 81.35 41.11 17.97
CA GLU A 49 80.97 40.78 19.33
C GLU A 49 82.13 40.98 20.30
N TYR A 50 83.35 40.54 19.99
CA TYR A 50 84.49 40.73 20.88
C TYR A 50 84.86 42.20 21.06
N VAL A 51 84.86 42.98 19.98
CA VAL A 51 85.11 44.43 20.05
C VAL A 51 84.03 45.12 20.88
N SER A 52 82.77 44.67 20.77
CA SER A 52 81.68 45.13 21.63
C SER A 52 81.93 44.78 23.10
N ILE A 53 82.36 43.55 23.41
CA ILE A 53 82.57 43.06 24.78
C ILE A 53 83.81 43.69 25.46
N GLN A 54 84.83 44.04 24.67
CA GLN A 54 86.02 44.74 25.17
C GLN A 54 85.67 46.13 25.72
N LYS A 55 84.77 46.85 25.03
CA LYS A 55 84.36 48.22 25.37
C LYS A 55 83.39 48.31 26.55
N THR A 56 82.82 47.18 26.97
CA THR A 56 81.83 47.13 28.06
C THR A 56 82.46 46.87 29.43
N GLU A 57 81.80 47.32 30.49
CA GLU A 57 82.22 47.10 31.87
C GLU A 57 82.10 45.61 32.28
N ASN A 58 82.73 45.24 33.38
CA ASN A 58 82.84 43.84 33.82
C ASN A 58 81.47 43.15 34.06
N MET A 59 80.43 43.93 34.42
CA MET A 59 79.08 43.41 34.62
C MET A 59 78.41 42.96 33.31
N ASP A 60 78.69 43.64 32.20
CA ASP A 60 78.13 43.35 30.87
C ASP A 60 78.80 42.14 30.19
N ARG A 61 80.08 41.89 30.53
CA ARG A 61 80.83 40.71 30.05
C ARG A 61 80.24 39.40 30.57
N ARG A 62 79.65 39.44 31.77
CA ARG A 62 78.94 38.32 32.38
C ARG A 62 77.61 38.05 31.67
N LEU A 63 76.86 39.10 31.34
CA LEU A 63 75.60 39.01 30.58
C LEU A 63 75.83 38.31 29.24
N PHE A 64 76.94 38.60 28.57
CA PHE A 64 77.31 37.88 27.34
C PHE A 64 77.42 36.36 27.54
N LEU A 65 78.18 35.92 28.56
CA LEU A 65 78.34 34.50 28.84
C LEU A 65 77.02 33.85 29.24
N GLN A 66 76.11 34.55 29.91
CA GLN A 66 74.86 33.99 30.42
C GLN A 66 73.73 33.97 29.38
N GLU A 67 73.65 34.98 28.52
CA GLU A 67 72.51 35.14 27.60
C GLU A 67 72.83 34.79 26.16
N LYS A 68 74.06 35.08 25.71
CA LYS A 68 74.45 34.87 24.31
C LYS A 68 75.10 33.51 24.09
N LEU A 69 75.92 33.03 25.03
CA LEU A 69 76.58 31.74 24.89
C LEU A 69 75.60 30.56 24.74
N PRO A 70 74.49 30.44 25.53
CA PRO A 70 73.55 29.33 25.35
C PRO A 70 72.88 29.30 23.98
N LYS A 71 72.72 30.46 23.35
CA LYS A 71 72.11 30.59 22.02
C LYS A 71 73.04 30.17 20.89
N LYS A 72 74.34 30.02 21.16
CA LYS A 72 75.34 29.58 20.17
C LYS A 72 75.44 28.06 20.03
N GLY A 73 74.67 27.31 20.80
CA GLY A 73 74.60 25.85 20.71
C GLY A 73 75.59 25.11 21.62
N ASP A 74 75.44 23.79 21.61
CA ASP A 74 76.24 22.81 22.36
C ASP A 74 77.76 22.95 22.13
N THR A 75 78.18 23.10 20.88
CA THR A 75 79.58 23.25 20.47
C THR A 75 80.22 24.50 21.05
N ALA A 76 79.47 25.60 21.16
CA ALA A 76 79.93 26.82 21.81
C ALA A 76 80.08 26.65 23.33
N PHE A 77 79.14 25.93 23.95
CA PHE A 77 79.18 25.61 25.37
C PHE A 77 80.34 24.64 25.71
N GLN A 78 80.60 23.64 24.87
CA GLN A 78 81.71 22.72 25.03
C GLN A 78 83.06 23.44 24.97
N LYS A 79 83.23 24.34 24.00
CA LYS A 79 84.41 25.21 23.91
C LYS A 79 84.56 26.15 25.10
N PHE A 80 83.46 26.66 25.67
CA PHE A 80 83.48 27.43 26.91
C PHE A 80 83.97 26.61 28.11
N LEU A 81 83.50 25.36 28.26
CA LEU A 81 83.96 24.46 29.31
C LEU A 81 85.45 24.15 29.18
N GLU A 82 85.98 24.06 27.96
CA GLU A 82 87.43 23.95 27.74
C GLU A 82 88.17 25.24 28.14
N CYS A 83 87.64 26.43 27.80
CA CYS A 83 88.22 27.70 28.23
C CYS A 83 88.29 27.80 29.77
N LEU A 84 87.25 27.34 30.47
CA LEU A 84 87.25 27.25 31.94
C LEU A 84 88.38 26.33 32.45
N ASN A 85 88.64 25.20 31.79
CA ASN A 85 89.75 24.32 32.15
C ASN A 85 91.12 25.00 31.97
N GLU A 86 91.27 25.82 30.93
CA GLU A 86 92.50 26.56 30.62
C GLU A 86 92.80 27.69 31.63
N ILE A 87 91.76 28.34 32.19
CA ILE A 87 91.91 29.37 33.24
C ILE A 87 91.87 28.81 34.67
N ASN A 88 92.24 27.54 34.86
CA ASN A 88 92.26 26.84 36.15
C ASN A 88 90.90 26.69 36.87
N GLN A 89 89.77 26.89 36.17
CA GLN A 89 88.41 26.70 36.69
C GLN A 89 87.90 25.27 36.44
N LYS A 90 88.77 24.28 36.65
CA LYS A 90 88.52 22.86 36.34
C LYS A 90 87.37 22.26 37.15
N ILE A 91 87.18 22.74 38.39
CA ILE A 91 86.09 22.26 39.27
C ILE A 91 84.74 22.68 38.68
N LEU A 92 84.60 23.98 38.37
CA LEU A 92 83.39 24.53 37.78
C LEU A 92 83.07 23.86 36.43
N ALA A 93 84.07 23.70 35.55
CA ALA A 93 83.89 23.02 34.28
C ALA A 93 83.39 21.57 34.45
N LYS A 94 83.91 20.83 35.44
CA LYS A 94 83.47 19.45 35.72
C LYS A 94 82.05 19.37 36.27
N GLU A 95 81.68 20.27 37.17
CA GLU A 95 80.33 20.31 37.73
C GLU A 95 79.29 20.67 36.67
N MET A 96 79.58 21.68 35.84
CA MET A 96 78.70 22.06 34.73
C MET A 96 78.53 20.94 33.71
N ARG A 97 79.61 20.20 33.39
CA ARG A 97 79.52 19.00 32.54
C ARG A 97 78.65 17.92 33.16
N ARG A 98 78.77 17.67 34.47
CA ARG A 98 77.98 16.65 35.16
C ARG A 98 76.49 16.97 35.11
N ASP A 99 76.10 18.18 35.47
CA ASP A 99 74.69 18.59 35.41
C ASP A 99 74.10 18.50 33.99
N CYS A 100 74.95 18.71 32.99
CA CYS A 100 74.60 18.56 31.59
C CYS A 100 74.26 17.11 31.23
N MET A 101 75.11 16.18 31.67
CA MET A 101 74.89 14.75 31.46
C MET A 101 73.68 14.25 32.25
N ASP A 102 73.49 14.74 33.49
CA ASP A 102 72.35 14.35 34.33
C ASP A 102 71.01 14.79 33.71
N ASN A 103 70.94 16.00 33.14
CA ASN A 103 69.72 16.47 32.44
C ASN A 103 69.46 15.66 31.15
N GLN A 104 70.51 15.36 30.37
CA GLN A 104 70.38 14.55 29.16
C GLN A 104 69.91 13.11 29.49
N GLU A 105 70.39 12.54 30.60
CA GLU A 105 69.89 11.26 31.12
C GLU A 105 68.41 11.33 31.55
N GLU A 106 67.99 12.42 32.20
CA GLU A 106 66.60 12.59 32.61
C GLU A 106 65.66 12.71 31.40
N ASP A 107 66.04 13.49 30.40
CA ASP A 107 65.28 13.66 29.15
C ASP A 107 65.19 12.35 28.37
N THR A 108 66.30 11.61 28.23
CA THR A 108 66.29 10.30 27.55
C THR A 108 65.47 9.26 28.30
N ARG A 109 65.50 9.24 29.64
CA ARG A 109 64.61 8.39 30.46
C ARG A 109 63.15 8.78 30.30
N SER A 110 62.85 10.08 30.23
CA SER A 110 61.49 10.59 30.01
C SER A 110 60.97 10.17 28.62
N ALA A 111 61.78 10.34 27.58
CA ALA A 111 61.46 9.88 26.23
C ALA A 111 61.24 8.37 26.16
N PHE A 112 62.06 7.58 26.85
CA PHE A 112 61.90 6.12 26.90
C PHE A 112 60.57 5.72 27.56
N LYS A 113 60.17 6.37 28.65
CA LYS A 113 58.86 6.15 29.28
C LYS A 113 57.69 6.53 28.36
N GLN A 114 57.86 7.53 27.51
CA GLN A 114 56.84 7.90 26.52
C GLN A 114 56.73 6.85 25.42
N LEU A 115 57.86 6.38 24.88
CA LEU A 115 57.89 5.30 23.90
C LEU A 115 57.29 4.00 24.42
N GLU A 116 57.51 3.68 25.70
CA GLU A 116 56.91 2.50 26.34
C GLU A 116 55.37 2.61 26.38
N LYS A 117 54.84 3.79 26.74
CA LYS A 117 53.39 4.06 26.67
C LYS A 117 52.85 3.98 25.25
N GLU A 118 53.60 4.45 24.26
CA GLU A 118 53.19 4.39 22.86
C GLU A 118 53.11 2.95 22.36
N LYS A 119 54.03 2.09 22.79
CA LYS A 119 54.00 0.65 22.50
C LYS A 119 52.77 -0.03 23.12
N ASP A 120 52.36 0.36 24.33
CA ASP A 120 51.14 -0.14 24.97
C ASP A 120 49.86 0.32 24.23
N LEU A 121 49.87 1.52 23.66
CA LEU A 121 48.77 1.99 22.81
C LEU A 121 48.73 1.23 21.49
N GLU A 122 49.88 0.91 20.89
CA GLU A 122 49.96 0.13 19.66
C GLU A 122 49.41 -1.29 19.85
N THR A 123 49.76 -1.96 20.96
CA THR A 123 49.22 -3.29 21.28
C THR A 123 47.70 -3.24 21.47
N ARG A 124 47.19 -2.23 22.19
CA ARG A 124 45.74 -2.06 22.38
C ARG A 124 45.00 -1.74 21.08
N ASN A 125 45.59 -0.97 20.17
CA ASN A 125 45.01 -0.74 18.84
C ASN A 125 44.92 -2.04 18.02
N LYS A 126 45.97 -2.87 18.05
CA LYS A 126 45.95 -4.19 17.38
C LYS A 126 44.87 -5.13 17.95
N GLU A 127 44.58 -5.05 19.25
CA GLU A 127 43.49 -5.79 19.88
C GLU A 127 42.12 -5.30 19.42
N MET A 128 41.88 -3.98 19.44
CA MET A 128 40.63 -3.39 18.97
C MET A 128 40.36 -3.67 17.48
N GLU A 129 41.40 -3.67 16.64
CA GLU A 129 41.27 -4.03 15.23
C GLU A 129 40.80 -5.48 15.03
N LYS A 130 41.28 -6.41 15.87
CA LYS A 130 40.85 -7.82 15.85
C LYS A 130 39.40 -7.96 16.31
N GLU A 131 39.00 -7.24 17.36
CA GLU A 131 37.61 -7.23 17.84
C GLU A 131 36.66 -6.67 16.77
N LEU A 132 37.02 -5.54 16.15
CA LEU A 132 36.23 -4.95 15.06
C LEU A 132 36.09 -5.89 13.86
N ALA A 133 37.16 -6.63 13.52
CA ALA A 133 37.11 -7.63 12.45
C ALA A 133 36.17 -8.80 12.78
N LEU A 134 36.13 -9.23 14.05
CA LEU A 134 35.23 -10.27 14.52
C LEU A 134 33.77 -9.80 14.47
N GLU A 135 33.48 -8.61 14.98
CA GLU A 135 32.13 -8.03 14.94
C GLU A 135 31.62 -7.85 13.52
N LYS A 136 32.47 -7.40 12.59
CA LYS A 136 32.10 -7.30 11.16
C LYS A 136 31.69 -8.65 10.57
N ARG A 137 32.38 -9.74 10.95
CA ARG A 137 32.02 -11.11 10.50
C ARG A 137 30.68 -11.54 11.10
N GLN A 138 30.48 -11.33 12.40
CA GLN A 138 29.23 -11.66 13.08
C GLN A 138 28.04 -10.89 12.47
N LYS A 139 28.24 -9.61 12.15
CA LYS A 139 27.21 -8.79 11.49
C LYS A 139 26.79 -9.39 10.14
N VAL A 140 27.73 -9.77 9.29
CA VAL A 140 27.43 -10.39 7.99
C VAL A 140 26.68 -11.71 8.16
N GLU A 141 27.05 -12.52 9.15
CA GLU A 141 26.37 -13.78 9.46
C GLU A 141 24.92 -13.54 9.89
N LEU A 142 24.70 -12.60 10.82
CA LEU A 142 23.36 -12.22 11.30
C LEU A 142 22.49 -11.65 10.18
N GLU A 143 23.03 -10.78 9.33
CA GLU A 143 22.31 -10.24 8.17
C GLU A 143 21.88 -11.35 7.19
N SER A 144 22.74 -12.36 6.97
CA SER A 144 22.37 -13.52 6.14
C SER A 144 21.25 -14.36 6.76
N ARG A 145 21.23 -14.47 8.10
CA ARG A 145 20.21 -15.22 8.83
C ARG A 145 18.87 -14.49 8.84
N ILE A 146 18.89 -13.16 8.97
CA ILE A 146 17.70 -12.31 8.86
C ILE A 146 17.07 -12.49 7.46
N ARG A 147 17.85 -12.40 6.37
CA ARG A 147 17.32 -12.59 5.02
C ARG A 147 16.62 -13.94 4.84
N LYS A 148 17.20 -15.03 5.34
CA LYS A 148 16.57 -16.36 5.29
C LYS A 148 15.24 -16.39 6.05
N LEU A 149 15.22 -15.84 7.26
CA LEU A 149 14.01 -15.77 8.09
C LEU A 149 12.92 -14.86 7.51
N GLU A 150 13.28 -13.87 6.69
CA GLU A 150 12.31 -13.02 5.98
C GLU A 150 11.72 -13.70 4.73
N GLU A 151 12.45 -14.62 4.10
CA GLU A 151 12.01 -15.33 2.89
C GLU A 151 11.15 -16.56 3.19
N GLU A 152 11.45 -17.32 4.24
CA GLU A 152 10.67 -18.50 4.66
C GLU A 152 9.17 -18.24 4.85
N PRO A 153 8.73 -17.23 5.63
CA PRO A 153 7.31 -16.99 5.84
C PRO A 153 6.61 -16.54 4.56
N LYS A 154 7.29 -15.80 3.66
CA LYS A 154 6.72 -15.41 2.37
C LYS A 154 6.42 -16.64 1.49
N LYS A 155 7.32 -17.63 1.49
CA LYS A 155 7.11 -18.90 0.77
C LYS A 155 5.97 -19.71 1.37
N LEU A 156 5.94 -19.84 2.71
CA LEU A 156 4.89 -20.59 3.41
C LEU A 156 3.50 -19.99 3.18
N VAL A 157 3.35 -18.67 3.34
CA VAL A 157 2.07 -17.97 3.11
C VAL A 157 1.63 -18.13 1.65
N HIS A 158 2.56 -18.02 0.69
CA HIS A 158 2.21 -18.22 -0.72
C HIS A 158 1.75 -19.66 -1.01
N GLU A 159 2.42 -20.67 -0.45
CA GLU A 159 2.03 -22.07 -0.62
C GLU A 159 0.68 -22.40 0.03
N GLU A 160 0.42 -21.92 1.25
CA GLU A 160 -0.86 -22.16 1.94
C GLU A 160 -2.02 -21.49 1.22
N THR A 161 -1.86 -20.22 0.84
CA THR A 161 -2.91 -19.48 0.12
C THR A 161 -3.23 -20.11 -1.24
N GLU A 162 -2.22 -20.58 -1.99
CA GLU A 162 -2.46 -21.29 -3.25
C GLU A 162 -3.10 -22.67 -3.05
N ARG A 163 -2.75 -23.40 -1.97
CA ARG A 163 -3.42 -24.67 -1.62
C ARG A 163 -4.89 -24.44 -1.26
N GLU A 164 -5.19 -23.41 -0.46
CA GLU A 164 -6.57 -23.07 -0.08
C GLU A 164 -7.40 -22.65 -1.29
N LYS A 165 -6.87 -21.77 -2.16
CA LYS A 165 -7.55 -21.40 -3.41
C LYS A 165 -7.88 -22.62 -4.28
N ARG A 166 -6.96 -23.58 -4.39
CA ARG A 166 -7.18 -24.81 -5.15
C ARG A 166 -8.25 -25.71 -4.52
N LYS A 167 -8.31 -25.78 -3.19
CA LYS A 167 -9.39 -26.51 -2.48
C LYS A 167 -10.73 -25.85 -2.72
N LEU A 168 -10.85 -24.55 -2.45
CA LEU A 168 -12.09 -23.80 -2.68
C LEU A 168 -12.55 -23.86 -4.15
N ALA A 169 -11.63 -23.81 -5.11
CA ALA A 169 -11.98 -23.94 -6.52
C ALA A 169 -12.49 -25.35 -6.90
N LYS A 170 -12.03 -26.40 -6.22
CA LYS A 170 -12.57 -27.75 -6.39
C LYS A 170 -13.93 -27.87 -5.73
N ASP A 171 -14.06 -27.42 -4.48
CA ASP A 171 -15.32 -27.44 -3.74
C ASP A 171 -16.41 -26.68 -4.50
N LEU A 172 -16.08 -25.54 -5.12
CA LEU A 172 -17.02 -24.76 -5.93
C LEU A 172 -17.42 -25.46 -7.23
N LYS A 173 -16.52 -26.22 -7.85
CA LYS A 173 -16.85 -27.06 -9.03
C LYS A 173 -17.68 -28.29 -8.65
N GLU A 174 -17.43 -28.85 -7.48
CA GLU A 174 -18.14 -30.02 -6.96
C GLU A 174 -19.45 -29.63 -6.26
N ASN A 175 -19.73 -28.33 -6.11
CA ASN A 175 -20.95 -27.83 -5.50
C ASN A 175 -22.16 -28.06 -6.44
N LYS A 176 -22.65 -29.30 -6.41
CA LYS A 176 -23.80 -29.79 -7.15
C LYS A 176 -25.07 -28.99 -6.89
N GLU A 177 -25.19 -28.36 -5.72
CA GLU A 177 -26.34 -27.50 -5.38
C GLU A 177 -26.48 -26.33 -6.37
N ILE A 178 -25.37 -25.77 -6.86
CA ILE A 178 -25.42 -24.68 -7.85
C ILE A 178 -25.92 -25.20 -9.20
N GLU A 179 -25.52 -26.40 -9.60
CA GLU A 179 -26.01 -27.02 -10.84
C GLU A 179 -27.49 -27.42 -10.74
N GLU A 180 -27.91 -27.98 -9.59
CA GLU A 180 -29.30 -28.31 -9.30
C GLU A 180 -30.18 -27.05 -9.33
N LEU A 181 -29.77 -25.97 -8.66
CA LEU A 181 -30.49 -24.68 -8.71
C LEU A 181 -30.57 -24.11 -10.13
N ARG A 182 -29.51 -24.26 -10.94
CA ARG A 182 -29.55 -23.85 -12.37
C ARG A 182 -30.56 -24.68 -13.17
N LEU A 183 -30.64 -25.98 -12.91
CA LEU A 183 -31.58 -26.88 -13.56
C LEU A 183 -33.02 -26.56 -13.15
N GLU A 184 -33.27 -26.34 -11.86
CA GLU A 184 -34.56 -25.92 -11.33
C GLU A 184 -35.01 -24.57 -11.94
N LEU A 185 -34.10 -23.59 -12.02
CA LEU A 185 -34.41 -22.29 -12.62
C LEU A 185 -34.75 -22.41 -14.11
N SER A 186 -34.09 -23.32 -14.84
CA SER A 186 -34.46 -23.66 -16.21
C SER A 186 -35.87 -24.26 -16.28
N ASN A 187 -36.19 -25.19 -15.40
CA ASN A 187 -37.51 -25.82 -15.34
C ASN A 187 -38.62 -24.78 -15.04
N VAL A 188 -38.40 -23.89 -14.08
CA VAL A 188 -39.34 -22.80 -13.76
C VAL A 188 -39.61 -21.95 -14.99
N ARG A 189 -38.58 -21.50 -15.72
CA ARG A 189 -38.75 -20.72 -16.96
C ARG A 189 -39.58 -21.46 -18.01
N THR A 190 -39.38 -22.77 -18.17
CA THR A 190 -40.20 -23.55 -19.10
C THR A 190 -41.66 -23.66 -18.66
N MET A 191 -41.92 -23.79 -17.36
CA MET A 191 -43.26 -23.82 -16.80
C MET A 191 -43.96 -22.46 -16.93
N GLU A 192 -43.25 -21.35 -16.73
CA GLU A 192 -43.77 -20.00 -16.95
C GLU A 192 -44.19 -19.75 -18.39
N MET A 193 -43.40 -20.23 -19.37
CA MET A 193 -43.79 -20.13 -20.79
C MET A 193 -45.05 -20.95 -21.08
N LYS A 194 -45.13 -22.20 -20.58
CA LYS A 194 -46.32 -23.03 -20.74
C LYS A 194 -47.56 -22.41 -20.08
N ALA A 195 -47.41 -21.77 -18.93
CA ALA A 195 -48.50 -21.08 -18.25
C ALA A 195 -49.04 -19.93 -19.11
N LYS A 196 -48.16 -19.10 -19.70
CA LYS A 196 -48.55 -18.02 -20.60
C LYS A 196 -49.26 -18.51 -21.87
N ASP A 197 -48.79 -19.61 -22.44
CA ASP A 197 -49.44 -20.22 -23.60
C ASP A 197 -50.85 -20.72 -23.26
N LEU A 198 -51.02 -21.36 -22.09
CA LEU A 198 -52.32 -21.80 -21.60
C LEU A 198 -53.26 -20.63 -21.26
N GLU A 199 -52.74 -19.54 -20.69
CA GLU A 199 -53.51 -18.31 -20.44
C GLU A 199 -54.04 -17.72 -21.76
N LYS A 200 -53.21 -17.70 -22.81
CA LYS A 200 -53.63 -17.24 -24.14
C LYS A 200 -54.73 -18.13 -24.72
N GLN A 201 -54.58 -19.46 -24.66
CA GLN A 201 -55.60 -20.40 -25.14
C GLN A 201 -56.92 -20.26 -24.38
N LEU A 202 -56.86 -20.00 -23.07
CA LEU A 202 -58.04 -19.77 -22.24
C LEU A 202 -58.77 -18.49 -22.68
N GLU A 203 -58.04 -17.42 -22.98
CA GLU A 203 -58.62 -16.15 -23.43
C GLU A 203 -59.27 -16.28 -24.82
N GLU A 204 -58.63 -17.00 -25.74
CA GLU A 204 -59.20 -17.34 -27.06
C GLU A 204 -60.52 -18.14 -26.92
N SER A 205 -60.53 -19.13 -26.03
CA SER A 205 -61.72 -19.94 -25.75
C SER A 205 -62.84 -19.10 -25.12
N ARG A 206 -62.51 -18.16 -24.24
CA ARG A 206 -63.49 -17.24 -23.63
C ARG A 206 -64.16 -16.36 -24.69
N TYR A 207 -63.38 -15.80 -25.61
CA TYR A 207 -63.91 -15.00 -26.71
C TYR A 207 -64.85 -15.82 -27.61
N GLU A 208 -64.49 -17.07 -27.92
CA GLU A 208 -65.34 -17.96 -28.72
C GLU A 208 -66.66 -18.28 -28.01
N VAL A 209 -66.62 -18.57 -26.71
CA VAL A 209 -67.84 -18.78 -25.91
C VAL A 209 -68.73 -17.54 -25.91
N GLU A 210 -68.16 -16.35 -25.74
CA GLU A 210 -68.93 -15.09 -25.76
C GLU A 210 -69.60 -14.87 -27.13
N LYS A 211 -68.88 -15.13 -28.22
CA LYS A 211 -69.41 -15.08 -29.59
C LYS A 211 -70.59 -16.06 -29.78
N LEU A 212 -70.41 -17.32 -29.39
CA LEU A 212 -71.45 -18.34 -29.48
C LEU A 212 -72.68 -18.00 -28.61
N GLN A 213 -72.47 -17.42 -27.43
CA GLN A 213 -73.57 -16.95 -26.59
C GLN A 213 -74.37 -15.82 -27.26
N LEU A 214 -73.70 -14.90 -27.96
CA LEU A 214 -74.36 -13.83 -28.70
C LEU A 214 -75.16 -14.40 -29.88
N GLU A 215 -74.58 -15.31 -30.66
CA GLU A 215 -75.26 -16.03 -31.74
C GLU A 215 -76.50 -16.77 -31.22
N LEU A 216 -76.38 -17.48 -30.10
CA LEU A 216 -77.50 -18.18 -29.48
C LEU A 216 -78.61 -17.22 -29.03
N ARG A 217 -78.27 -16.05 -28.48
CA ARG A 217 -79.27 -15.01 -28.14
C ARG A 217 -79.98 -14.47 -29.38
N THR A 218 -79.26 -14.23 -30.47
CA THR A 218 -79.86 -13.74 -31.73
C THR A 218 -80.76 -14.79 -32.37
N LEU A 219 -80.34 -16.06 -32.41
CA LEU A 219 -81.16 -17.17 -32.88
C LEU A 219 -82.42 -17.37 -32.01
N LYS A 220 -82.30 -17.26 -30.68
CA LYS A 220 -83.47 -17.30 -29.78
C LYS A 220 -84.48 -16.19 -30.05
N LYS A 221 -84.03 -14.97 -30.37
CA LYS A 221 -84.92 -13.87 -30.77
C LYS A 221 -85.63 -14.20 -32.08
N LYS A 222 -84.87 -14.58 -33.12
CA LYS A 222 -85.44 -14.99 -34.41
C LYS A 222 -86.46 -16.13 -34.28
N ALA A 223 -86.18 -17.12 -33.43
CA ALA A 223 -87.11 -18.22 -33.19
C ALA A 223 -88.42 -17.73 -32.54
N LYS A 224 -88.36 -16.82 -31.56
CA LYS A 224 -89.55 -16.20 -30.98
C LYS A 224 -90.34 -15.38 -31.99
N ASP A 225 -89.66 -14.56 -32.81
CA ASP A 225 -90.30 -13.74 -33.84
C ASP A 225 -91.03 -14.64 -34.87
N LEU A 226 -90.41 -15.76 -35.27
CA LEU A 226 -91.01 -16.75 -36.16
C LEU A 226 -92.19 -17.50 -35.51
N GLU A 227 -92.11 -17.83 -34.21
CA GLU A 227 -93.22 -18.42 -33.46
C GLU A 227 -94.43 -17.46 -33.36
N GLU A 228 -94.18 -16.15 -33.21
CA GLU A 228 -95.22 -15.12 -33.23
C GLU A 228 -95.85 -14.98 -34.61
N GLN A 229 -95.04 -14.89 -35.68
CA GLN A 229 -95.51 -14.90 -37.07
C GLN A 229 -96.38 -16.13 -37.37
N LEU A 230 -95.96 -17.31 -36.93
CA LEU A 230 -96.73 -18.54 -37.11
C LEU A 230 -98.08 -18.50 -36.36
N LYS A 231 -98.13 -17.95 -35.13
CA LYS A 231 -99.38 -17.78 -34.39
C LYS A 231 -100.32 -16.78 -35.08
N GLU A 232 -99.79 -15.69 -35.62
CA GLU A 232 -100.55 -14.71 -36.39
C GLU A 232 -101.15 -15.33 -37.64
N GLU A 233 -100.35 -16.06 -38.44
CA GLU A 233 -100.83 -16.78 -39.62
C GLU A 233 -101.87 -17.86 -39.27
N GLN A 234 -101.67 -18.61 -38.19
CA GLN A 234 -102.65 -19.59 -37.71
C GLN A 234 -103.97 -18.92 -37.30
N ASN A 235 -103.92 -17.76 -36.63
CA ASN A 235 -105.11 -17.01 -36.25
C ASN A 235 -105.81 -16.41 -37.47
N ALA A 236 -105.06 -15.88 -38.44
CA ALA A 236 -105.59 -15.40 -39.72
C ALA A 236 -106.28 -16.53 -40.48
N ASN A 237 -105.66 -17.71 -40.59
CA ASN A 237 -106.26 -18.89 -41.21
C ASN A 237 -107.53 -19.34 -40.47
N ARG A 238 -107.53 -19.35 -39.14
CA ARG A 238 -108.75 -19.64 -38.35
C ARG A 238 -109.87 -18.63 -38.64
N GLY A 239 -109.53 -17.35 -38.80
CA GLY A 239 -110.45 -16.29 -39.23
C GLY A 239 -111.06 -16.60 -40.60
N ILE A 240 -110.22 -16.87 -41.61
CA ILE A 240 -110.66 -17.24 -42.96
C ILE A 240 -111.58 -18.47 -42.94
N VAL A 241 -111.23 -19.51 -42.17
CA VAL A 241 -112.06 -20.72 -42.04
C VAL A 241 -113.41 -20.39 -41.40
N ARG A 242 -113.42 -19.56 -40.35
CA ARG A 242 -114.66 -19.10 -39.70
C ARG A 242 -115.53 -18.30 -40.66
N ASP A 243 -114.95 -17.39 -41.41
CA ASP A 243 -115.67 -16.56 -42.40
C ASP A 243 -116.26 -17.41 -43.51
N LYS A 244 -115.49 -18.36 -44.05
CA LYS A 244 -115.99 -19.35 -45.03
C LYS A 244 -117.13 -20.19 -44.46
N ARG A 245 -117.04 -20.61 -43.20
CA ARG A 245 -118.10 -21.39 -42.52
C ARG A 245 -119.37 -20.55 -42.34
N THR A 246 -119.26 -19.31 -41.90
CA THR A 246 -120.38 -18.37 -41.76
C THR A 246 -121.03 -18.09 -43.11
N HIS A 247 -120.23 -17.83 -44.15
CA HIS A 247 -120.72 -17.65 -45.51
C HIS A 247 -121.50 -18.87 -45.98
N PHE A 248 -120.95 -20.07 -45.81
CA PHE A 248 -121.63 -21.32 -46.16
C PHE A 248 -122.94 -21.52 -45.38
N SER A 249 -122.96 -21.24 -44.07
CA SER A 249 -124.19 -21.29 -43.26
C SER A 249 -125.24 -20.28 -43.72
N ASN A 250 -124.84 -19.07 -44.11
CA ASN A 250 -125.76 -18.06 -44.66
C ASN A 250 -126.36 -18.50 -45.99
N VAL A 251 -125.54 -19.07 -46.88
CA VAL A 251 -125.99 -19.65 -48.16
C VAL A 251 -126.99 -20.78 -47.91
N LEU A 252 -126.70 -21.71 -46.99
CA LEU A 252 -127.63 -22.78 -46.61
C LEU A 252 -128.95 -22.24 -46.05
N ARG A 253 -128.91 -21.21 -45.19
CA ARG A 253 -130.11 -20.55 -44.65
C ARG A 253 -130.93 -19.90 -45.76
N TYR A 254 -130.28 -19.21 -46.69
CA TYR A 254 -130.95 -18.59 -47.84
C TYR A 254 -131.64 -19.65 -48.72
N MET A 255 -130.96 -20.78 -48.97
CA MET A 255 -131.55 -21.91 -49.69
C MET A 255 -132.73 -22.53 -48.94
N ALA A 256 -132.65 -22.68 -47.61
CA ALA A 256 -133.74 -23.20 -46.79
C ALA A 256 -134.96 -22.26 -46.79
N ASN A 257 -134.75 -20.94 -46.65
CA ASN A 257 -135.81 -19.94 -46.72
C ASN A 257 -136.44 -19.88 -48.12
N SER A 258 -135.63 -19.95 -49.18
CA SER A 258 -136.13 -20.06 -50.56
C SER A 258 -136.99 -21.31 -50.74
N LYS A 259 -136.53 -22.46 -50.23
CA LYS A 259 -137.32 -23.70 -50.24
C LYS A 259 -138.64 -23.56 -49.47
N SER A 260 -138.64 -22.94 -48.29
CA SER A 260 -139.85 -22.65 -47.51
C SER A 260 -140.81 -21.75 -48.29
N TYR A 261 -140.30 -20.67 -48.90
CA TYR A 261 -141.08 -19.77 -49.73
C TYR A 261 -141.75 -20.50 -50.91
N TRP A 262 -141.03 -21.40 -51.59
CA TRP A 262 -141.61 -22.23 -52.64
C TRP A 262 -142.65 -23.22 -52.11
N ILE A 263 -142.45 -23.78 -50.91
CA ILE A 263 -143.45 -24.64 -50.26
C ILE A 263 -144.71 -23.83 -49.95
N ASP A 264 -144.58 -22.64 -49.36
CA ASP A 264 -145.70 -21.76 -49.00
C ASP A 264 -146.52 -21.33 -50.23
N ILE A 265 -145.85 -21.05 -51.36
CA ILE A 265 -146.52 -20.81 -52.64
C ILE A 265 -147.33 -22.05 -53.06
N LEU A 266 -146.74 -23.24 -53.00
CA LEU A 266 -147.41 -24.47 -53.37
C LEU A 266 -148.61 -24.77 -52.46
N THR A 267 -148.50 -24.56 -51.14
CA THR A 267 -149.61 -24.78 -50.20
C THR A 267 -150.71 -23.72 -50.28
N ALA A 268 -150.38 -22.47 -50.58
CA ALA A 268 -151.38 -21.42 -50.83
C ALA A 268 -152.26 -21.75 -52.05
N ASP A 269 -151.67 -22.35 -53.09
CA ASP A 269 -152.40 -22.77 -54.29
C ASP A 269 -153.31 -24.00 -54.03
N HIS A 270 -152.93 -24.85 -53.07
CA HIS A 270 -153.69 -26.07 -52.74
C HIS A 270 -154.81 -25.86 -51.69
N GLY A 271 -154.98 -24.64 -51.17
CA GLY A 271 -156.08 -24.27 -50.26
C GLY A 271 -157.39 -23.87 -50.97
N VAL A 272 -157.35 -23.61 -52.29
CA VAL A 272 -158.47 -23.02 -53.04
C VAL A 272 -159.22 -24.04 -53.93
N THR A 273 -158.75 -25.29 -54.04
CA THR A 273 -159.32 -26.27 -54.97
C THR A 273 -159.76 -27.58 -54.28
N LYS A 274 -160.62 -27.46 -53.26
CA LYS A 274 -161.48 -28.56 -52.79
C LYS A 274 -162.93 -28.32 -53.23
N LYS A 275 -163.17 -28.29 -54.53
CA LYS A 275 -164.47 -28.52 -55.17
C LYS A 275 -164.20 -28.79 -56.65
N TYR A 276 -164.74 -29.90 -57.14
CA TYR A 276 -164.63 -30.43 -58.51
C TYR A 276 -163.29 -31.12 -58.80
N PHE A 277 -163.24 -32.43 -58.60
CA PHE A 277 -162.98 -33.40 -59.69
C PHE A 277 -163.32 -34.81 -59.17
N THR A 278 -164.59 -35.16 -59.34
CA THR A 278 -165.04 -36.54 -59.64
C THR A 278 -165.02 -36.72 -61.17
N VAL A 279 -164.98 -37.99 -61.63
CA VAL A 279 -164.81 -38.51 -63.00
C VAL A 279 -163.32 -38.75 -63.32
N GLY A 280 -162.75 -39.96 -63.46
CA GLY A 280 -163.28 -41.31 -63.65
C GLY A 280 -162.93 -41.82 -65.05
N TYR A 281 -161.93 -42.69 -65.20
CA TYR A 281 -161.83 -43.74 -66.23
C TYR A 281 -160.80 -44.80 -65.82
N ARG A 282 -161.21 -46.06 -66.02
CA ARG A 282 -160.48 -47.36 -66.10
C ARG A 282 -158.97 -47.39 -65.87
#